data_AF-A0A9E3X1T2-F1
#
_entry.id   AF-A0A9E3X1T2-F1
#
_cell.length_a   1.000
_cell.length_b   1.000
_cell.length_c   1.000
_cell.angle_alpha   90.00
_cell.angle_beta   90.00
_cell.angle_gamma   90.00
#
_symmetry.space_group_name_H-M   'P 1'
#
loop_
_entity.id
_entity.type
_entity.pdbx_description
1 polymer ?
#
loop_
_entity_poly.entity_id
_entity_poly.type
_entity_poly.pdbx_seq_one_letter_code
_entity_poly.pdbx_strand_id
1 'polypeptide(L)'
;MPIHERPVEILQTLVQMDTTNPPGNEVICINYLDGLLKEAGFETTILAKDPSRPNLIARLSGRGEAPALVMQGHVDVVTTVGQDWEQPPFSANIIDGVLWGRGSLDMKSGVTMMTTAV
;
A
#
# COMPACT_ATOMS: atom_id res chain seq x y z
N MET A 1 4.41 -16.99 6.83
CA MET A 1 5.19 -16.06 7.66
C MET A 1 4.27 -14.89 8.00
N PRO A 2 4.18 -14.48 9.28
CA PRO A 2 3.31 -13.39 9.71
C PRO A 2 3.54 -12.09 8.93
N ILE A 3 2.50 -11.27 8.78
CA ILE A 3 2.56 -10.03 8.01
C ILE A 3 3.62 -9.05 8.55
N HIS A 4 3.79 -8.98 9.88
CA HIS A 4 4.77 -8.11 10.55
C HIS A 4 6.24 -8.50 10.31
N GLU A 5 6.53 -9.72 9.82
CA GLU A 5 7.88 -10.17 9.48
C GLU A 5 8.26 -9.88 8.01
N ARG A 6 7.33 -9.36 7.21
CA ARG A 6 7.47 -9.16 5.75
C ARG A 6 7.37 -7.70 5.27
N PRO A 7 7.73 -6.65 6.04
CA PRO A 7 7.48 -5.28 5.61
C PRO A 7 8.24 -4.90 4.34
N VAL A 8 9.47 -5.38 4.16
CA VAL A 8 10.26 -5.09 2.95
C VAL A 8 9.63 -5.74 1.71
N GLU A 9 9.23 -7.01 1.81
CA GLU A 9 8.61 -7.74 0.71
C GLU A 9 7.26 -7.11 0.29
N ILE A 10 6.44 -6.72 1.28
CA ILE A 10 5.15 -6.05 1.04
C ILE A 10 5.39 -4.69 0.38
N LEU A 11 6.35 -3.89 0.86
CA LEU A 11 6.67 -2.61 0.24
C LEU A 11 7.18 -2.78 -1.20
N GLN A 12 8.05 -3.77 -1.45
CA GLN A 12 8.52 -4.06 -2.81
C GLN A 12 7.35 -4.40 -3.73
N THR A 13 6.45 -5.28 -3.27
CA THR A 13 5.25 -5.67 -4.01
C THR A 13 4.36 -4.47 -4.33
N LEU A 14 4.10 -3.60 -3.35
CA LEU A 14 3.31 -2.39 -3.57
C LEU A 14 3.99 -1.43 -4.54
N VAL A 15 5.31 -1.23 -4.46
CA VAL A 15 6.06 -0.34 -5.37
C VAL A 15 6.05 -0.88 -6.80
N GLN A 16 6.10 -2.20 -6.98
CA GLN A 16 6.03 -2.84 -8.30
C GLN A 16 4.67 -2.73 -8.98
N MET A 17 3.62 -2.47 -8.21
CA MET A 17 2.28 -2.20 -8.72
C MET A 17 2.17 -0.75 -9.21
N ASP A 18 2.21 -0.55 -10.53
CA ASP A 18 2.02 0.78 -11.13
C ASP A 18 0.58 1.27 -10.94
N THR A 19 0.45 2.25 -10.05
CA THR A 19 -0.77 2.96 -9.67
C THR A 19 -0.70 4.44 -10.05
N THR A 20 0.05 4.75 -11.12
CA THR A 20 0.24 6.12 -11.60
C THR A 20 -1.09 6.80 -11.90
N ASN A 21 -1.29 7.99 -11.31
CA ASN A 21 -2.46 8.82 -11.50
C ASN A 21 -2.07 10.15 -12.18
N PRO A 22 -2.68 10.51 -13.32
CA PRO A 22 -3.64 9.74 -14.14
C PRO A 22 -3.01 8.55 -14.91
N PRO A 23 -3.79 7.50 -15.27
CA PRO A 23 -5.24 7.35 -15.08
C PRO A 23 -5.66 6.82 -13.69
N GLY A 24 -4.72 6.28 -12.91
CA GLY A 24 -5.01 5.44 -11.74
C GLY A 24 -4.94 3.95 -12.10
N ASN A 25 -4.95 3.08 -11.09
CA ASN A 25 -4.99 1.61 -11.18
C ASN A 25 -4.98 1.01 -9.75
N GLU A 26 -5.46 1.73 -8.76
CA GLU A 26 -5.27 1.44 -7.34
C GLU A 26 -5.86 0.08 -6.94
N VAL A 27 -6.81 -0.44 -7.74
CA VAL A 27 -7.44 -1.75 -7.55
C VAL A 27 -6.44 -2.89 -7.33
N ILE A 28 -5.27 -2.87 -7.99
CA ILE A 28 -4.26 -3.95 -7.80
C ILE A 28 -3.63 -3.89 -6.41
N CYS A 29 -3.31 -2.69 -5.90
CA CYS A 29 -2.80 -2.51 -4.54
C CYS A 29 -3.89 -2.80 -3.51
N ILE A 30 -5.11 -2.31 -3.76
CA ILE A 30 -6.25 -2.45 -2.84
C ILE A 30 -6.62 -3.92 -2.66
N ASN A 31 -6.70 -4.71 -3.74
CA ASN A 31 -7.00 -6.14 -3.65
C ASN A 31 -5.90 -6.93 -2.93
N TYR A 32 -4.62 -6.55 -3.15
CA TYR A 32 -3.50 -7.18 -2.45
C TYR A 32 -3.55 -6.90 -0.93
N LEU A 33 -3.76 -5.64 -0.54
CA LEU A 33 -3.88 -5.25 0.86
C LEU A 33 -5.13 -5.83 1.54
N ASP A 34 -6.25 -5.92 0.82
CA ASP A 34 -7.48 -6.56 1.30
C ASP A 34 -7.24 -8.03 1.68
N GLY A 35 -6.55 -8.80 0.83
CA GLY A 35 -6.18 -10.18 1.12
C GLY A 35 -5.32 -10.30 2.38
N LEU A 36 -4.26 -9.50 2.47
CA LEU A 36 -3.37 -9.47 3.63
C LEU A 36 -4.09 -9.15 4.94
N LEU A 37 -4.97 -8.14 4.93
CA LEU A 37 -5.70 -7.70 6.13
C LEU A 37 -6.77 -8.71 6.55
N LYS A 38 -7.46 -9.35 5.58
CA LYS A 38 -8.38 -10.47 5.88
C LYS A 38 -7.66 -11.64 6.53
N GLU A 39 -6.50 -12.03 6.01
CA GLU A 39 -5.66 -13.08 6.61
C GLU A 39 -5.19 -12.73 8.03
N ALA A 40 -4.97 -11.45 8.30
CA ALA A 40 -4.64 -10.92 9.62
C ALA A 40 -5.87 -10.77 10.56
N GLY A 41 -7.08 -11.11 10.10
CA GLY A 41 -8.30 -11.10 10.92
C GLY A 41 -9.07 -9.77 10.92
N PHE A 42 -8.80 -8.87 9.97
CA PHE A 42 -9.56 -7.64 9.82
C PHE A 42 -10.87 -7.90 9.06
N GLU A 43 -11.93 -7.21 9.47
CA GLU A 43 -13.12 -7.02 8.64
C GLU A 43 -12.81 -5.93 7.60
N THR A 44 -13.05 -6.21 6.33
CA THR A 44 -12.77 -5.23 5.26
C THR A 44 -13.99 -4.90 4.42
N THR A 45 -14.03 -3.69 3.90
CA THR A 45 -15.03 -3.20 2.96
C THR A 45 -14.34 -2.43 1.84
N ILE A 46 -14.68 -2.76 0.59
CA ILE A 46 -14.20 -2.04 -0.59
C ILE A 46 -15.32 -1.15 -1.11
N LEU A 47 -15.03 0.15 -1.26
CA LEU A 47 -15.97 1.15 -1.79
C LEU A 47 -15.35 1.88 -2.98
N ALA A 48 -16.06 1.92 -4.11
CA ALA A 48 -15.52 2.48 -5.35
C ALA A 48 -16.52 3.45 -6.01
N LYS A 49 -16.06 4.66 -6.34
CA LYS A 49 -16.73 5.53 -7.32
C LYS A 49 -16.31 5.16 -8.74
N ASP A 50 -15.01 4.92 -8.93
CA ASP A 50 -14.42 4.35 -10.13
C ASP A 50 -13.93 2.93 -9.80
N PRO A 51 -14.36 1.88 -10.51
CA PRO A 51 -13.94 0.50 -10.26
C PRO A 51 -12.42 0.27 -10.29
N SER A 52 -11.68 1.09 -11.04
CA SER A 52 -10.22 1.00 -11.12
C SER A 52 -9.51 1.68 -9.94
N ARG A 53 -10.23 2.52 -9.18
CA ARG A 53 -9.70 3.34 -8.07
C ARG A 53 -10.51 3.19 -6.77
N PRO A 54 -10.64 1.98 -6.23
CA PRO A 54 -11.40 1.73 -5.01
C PRO A 54 -10.69 2.27 -3.75
N ASN A 55 -11.48 2.49 -2.69
CA ASN A 55 -10.99 2.65 -1.32
C ASN A 55 -11.13 1.32 -0.56
N LEU A 56 -10.18 1.05 0.34
CA LEU A 56 -10.24 -0.05 1.30
C LEU A 56 -10.46 0.50 2.70
N ILE A 57 -11.50 0.02 3.36
CA ILE A 57 -11.74 0.24 4.79
C ILE A 57 -11.46 -1.09 5.47
N ALA A 58 -10.52 -1.12 6.42
CA ALA A 58 -10.21 -2.29 7.23
C ALA A 58 -10.41 -1.95 8.71
N ARG A 59 -11.06 -2.86 9.44
CA ARG A 59 -11.40 -2.68 10.85
C ARG A 59 -10.97 -3.88 11.67
N LEU A 60 -10.21 -3.61 12.71
CA LEU A 60 -10.00 -4.52 13.83
C LEU A 60 -10.81 -4.02 15.02
N SER A 61 -11.73 -4.84 15.51
CA SER A 61 -12.60 -4.47 16.63
C SER A 61 -11.83 -4.51 17.95
N GLY A 62 -11.74 -3.35 18.61
CA GLY A 62 -11.30 -3.26 20.00
C GLY A 62 -12.41 -3.59 20.99
N ARG A 63 -12.17 -3.37 22.28
CA ARG A 63 -13.15 -3.63 23.36
C ARG A 63 -14.32 -2.63 23.42
N GLY A 64 -14.27 -1.54 22.64
CA GLY A 64 -15.28 -0.49 22.65
C GLY A 64 -15.17 0.50 23.82
N GLU A 65 -14.04 0.50 24.54
CA GLU A 65 -13.82 1.32 25.74
C GLU A 65 -13.19 2.69 25.44
N ALA A 66 -12.78 2.93 24.18
CA ALA A 66 -12.14 4.17 23.74
C ALA A 66 -12.57 4.54 22.31
N PRO A 67 -12.42 5.81 21.90
CA PRO A 67 -12.61 6.23 20.51
C PRO A 67 -11.73 5.43 19.54
N ALA A 68 -12.21 5.24 18.31
CA ALA A 68 -11.45 4.57 17.27
C ALA A 68 -10.22 5.39 16.84
N LEU A 69 -9.08 4.72 16.68
CA LEU A 69 -7.93 5.28 15.99
C LEU A 69 -8.10 5.03 14.49
N VAL A 70 -8.02 6.10 13.68
CA VAL A 70 -8.05 5.98 12.21
C VAL A 70 -6.65 6.17 11.67
N MET A 71 -6.19 5.18 10.92
CA MET A 71 -4.98 5.22 10.13
C MET A 71 -5.39 5.35 8.66
N GLN A 72 -4.82 6.33 7.95
CA GLN A 72 -5.18 6.62 6.56
C GLN A 72 -3.93 6.79 5.71
N GLY A 73 -3.98 6.31 4.47
CA GLY A 73 -2.98 6.57 3.46
C GLY A 73 -3.56 6.44 2.06
N HIS A 74 -2.71 6.62 1.05
CA HIS A 74 -3.05 6.40 -0.35
C HIS A 74 -2.01 5.51 -1.02
N VAL A 75 -2.41 4.86 -2.11
CA VAL A 75 -1.56 3.94 -2.89
C VAL A 75 -1.32 4.44 -4.31
N ASP A 76 -1.99 5.50 -4.75
CA ASP A 76 -1.70 6.16 -6.03
C ASP A 76 -0.39 6.93 -5.94
N VAL A 77 0.23 7.11 -7.11
CA VAL A 77 1.51 7.78 -7.23
C VAL A 77 1.50 8.74 -8.40
N VAL A 78 2.34 9.78 -8.33
CA VAL A 78 2.52 10.71 -9.46
C VAL A 78 3.29 10.06 -10.61
N THR A 79 3.08 10.59 -11.82
CA THR A 79 3.78 10.15 -13.03
C THR A 79 5.31 10.22 -12.90
N THR A 80 5.98 9.34 -13.63
CA THR A 80 7.44 9.29 -13.80
C THR A 80 7.88 9.73 -15.20
N VAL A 81 6.93 10.09 -16.07
CA VAL A 81 7.22 10.52 -17.45
C VAL A 81 8.05 11.80 -17.43
N GLY A 82 9.15 11.79 -18.20
CA GLY A 82 10.06 12.93 -18.31
C GLY A 82 10.95 13.16 -17.08
N GLN A 83 11.02 12.20 -16.16
CA GLN A 83 11.95 12.22 -15.02
C GLN A 83 13.14 11.30 -15.31
N ASP A 84 14.33 11.71 -14.88
CA ASP A 84 15.51 10.87 -14.93
C ASP A 84 15.57 9.99 -13.68
N TRP A 85 15.68 8.67 -13.89
CA TRP A 85 15.71 7.68 -12.83
C TRP A 85 16.95 6.80 -12.95
N GLU A 86 17.69 6.66 -11.86
CA GLU A 86 18.83 5.74 -11.79
C GLU A 86 18.40 4.27 -11.76
N GLN A 87 17.22 3.99 -11.19
CA GLN A 87 16.59 2.68 -11.14
C GLN A 87 15.19 2.75 -11.76
N PRO A 88 14.72 1.74 -12.50
CA PRO A 88 13.38 1.76 -13.07
C PRO A 88 12.35 2.06 -11.95
N PRO A 89 11.44 3.04 -12.13
CA PRO A 89 10.64 3.58 -11.02
C PRO A 89 9.79 2.54 -10.29
N PHE A 90 9.37 1.48 -10.97
CA PHE A 90 8.55 0.41 -10.40
C PHE A 90 9.31 -0.92 -10.26
N SER A 91 10.66 -0.87 -10.21
CA SER A 91 11.48 -2.07 -9.98
C SER A 91 11.43 -2.55 -8.52
N ALA A 92 11.37 -1.60 -7.58
CA ALA A 92 11.59 -1.83 -6.15
C ALA A 92 12.96 -2.46 -5.83
N ASN A 93 13.99 -2.09 -6.61
CA ASN A 93 15.36 -2.56 -6.39
C ASN A 93 15.87 -2.10 -5.02
N ILE A 94 16.56 -2.98 -4.31
CA ILE A 94 17.26 -2.64 -3.07
C ILE A 94 18.75 -2.54 -3.39
N ILE A 95 19.32 -1.35 -3.20
CA ILE A 95 20.73 -1.04 -3.47
C ILE A 95 21.30 -0.38 -2.22
N ASP A 96 22.38 -0.94 -1.69
CA ASP A 96 23.04 -0.47 -0.47
C ASP A 96 22.08 -0.28 0.72
N GLY A 97 21.11 -1.19 0.84
CA GLY A 97 20.09 -1.18 1.90
C GLY A 97 18.94 -0.20 1.70
N VAL A 98 18.87 0.48 0.56
CA VAL A 98 17.81 1.44 0.22
C VAL A 98 16.91 0.87 -0.85
N LEU A 99 15.59 0.91 -0.65
CA LEU A 99 14.60 0.53 -1.66
C LEU A 99 14.33 1.71 -2.60
N TRP A 100 14.63 1.53 -3.88
CA TRP A 100 14.41 2.52 -4.93
C TRP A 100 13.08 2.26 -5.65
N GLY A 101 12.22 3.27 -5.67
CA GLY A 101 11.03 3.25 -6.52
C GLY A 101 10.01 4.34 -6.23
N ARG A 102 9.20 4.67 -7.22
CA ARG A 102 8.07 5.59 -7.13
C ARG A 102 7.03 5.05 -6.15
N GLY A 103 6.68 5.86 -5.17
CA GLY A 103 5.74 5.49 -4.12
C GLY A 103 6.40 4.99 -2.84
N SER A 104 7.71 4.67 -2.87
CA SER A 104 8.42 4.15 -1.69
C SER A 104 8.31 5.09 -0.49
N LEU A 105 8.61 6.38 -0.65
CA LEU A 105 8.43 7.40 0.40
C LEU A 105 6.99 7.93 0.47
N ASP A 106 6.37 8.19 -0.68
CA ASP A 106 5.06 8.84 -0.78
C ASP A 106 4.02 7.95 -1.50
N MET A 107 3.18 7.21 -0.78
CA MET A 107 3.32 6.89 0.65
C MET A 107 3.19 5.39 0.94
N LYS A 108 3.60 4.54 -0.01
CA LYS A 108 3.46 3.08 0.09
C LYS A 108 4.25 2.48 1.26
N SER A 109 5.35 3.10 1.71
CA SER A 109 6.01 2.71 2.97
C SER A 109 5.13 2.96 4.19
N GLY A 110 4.49 4.13 4.28
CA GLY A 110 3.54 4.44 5.35
C GLY A 110 2.37 3.46 5.38
N VAL A 111 1.80 3.15 4.20
CA VAL A 111 0.76 2.11 4.08
C VAL A 111 1.27 0.75 4.56
N THR A 112 2.46 0.35 4.14
CA THR A 112 3.08 -0.91 4.57
C THR A 112 3.31 -0.96 6.09
N MET A 113 3.78 0.14 6.69
CA MET A 113 3.96 0.20 8.14
C MET A 113 2.63 0.03 8.87
N MET A 114 1.57 0.73 8.43
CA MET A 114 0.24 0.62 9.05
C MET A 114 -0.33 -0.79 8.94
N THR A 115 -0.12 -1.48 7.82
CA THR A 115 -0.65 -2.84 7.60
C THR A 115 0.18 -3.93 8.26
N THR A 116 1.45 -3.68 8.56
CA THR A 116 2.36 -4.66 9.18
C THR A 116 2.52 -4.47 10.69
N ALA A 117 2.01 -3.37 11.25
CA ALA A 117 2.04 -3.10 12.69
C ALA A 117 1.01 -3.91 13.50
N VAL A 118 0.27 -4.81 12.86
CA VAL A 118 -0.90 -5.53 13.39
C VAL A 118 -0.57 -6.99 13.71
#